data_AF-A0A353LU39-F1
#
_entry.id   AF-A0A353LU39-F1
#
_cell.length_a   1.000
_cell.length_b   1.000
_cell.length_c   1.000
_cell.angle_alpha   90.00
_cell.angle_beta   90.00
_cell.angle_gamma   90.00
#
_symmetry.space_group_name_H-M   'P 1'
#
loop_
_entity.id
_entity.type
_entity.pdbx_description
1 polymer ?
#
loop_
_entity_poly.entity_id
_entity_poly.type
_entity_poly.pdbx_seq_one_letter_code
_entity_poly.pdbx_strand_id
1 'polypeptide(L)'
;MLEFYREMLLIRRFEEKAGQMYGMGLIGGFCHLYIGQEAVVVGMQAAIEPGDQVITGYRDHGHMLATGMAPKGVMAELTGRAG
;
A
#
# COMPACT_ATOMS: atom_id res chain seq x y z
N MET A 1 -16.89 6.33 7.26
CA MET A 1 -17.25 5.95 5.87
C MET A 1 -16.48 6.74 4.81
N LEU A 2 -16.47 8.08 4.80
CA LEU A 2 -15.65 8.85 3.84
C LEU A 2 -14.15 8.58 3.97
N GLU A 3 -13.67 8.37 5.19
CA GLU A 3 -12.27 8.04 5.48
C GLU A 3 -11.86 6.69 4.87
N PHE A 4 -12.58 5.61 5.19
CA PHE A 4 -12.33 4.29 4.60
C PHE A 4 -12.37 4.31 3.06
N TYR A 5 -13.31 5.06 2.48
CA TYR A 5 -13.34 5.23 1.02
C TYR A 5 -12.08 5.92 0.49
N ARG A 6 -11.60 6.98 1.15
CA ARG A 6 -10.37 7.70 0.77
C ARG A 6 -9.14 6.81 0.91
N GLU A 7 -9.05 6.03 1.97
CA GLU A 7 -7.93 5.09 2.18
C GLU A 7 -7.91 3.99 1.13
N MET A 8 -9.06 3.35 0.87
CA MET A 8 -9.15 2.35 -0.20
C MET A 8 -8.82 2.96 -1.57
N LEU A 9 -9.28 4.18 -1.85
CA LEU A 9 -8.98 4.86 -3.11
C LEU A 9 -7.48 5.22 -3.21
N LEU A 10 -6.86 5.66 -2.12
CA LEU A 10 -5.42 5.92 -2.05
C LEU A 10 -4.63 4.66 -2.39
N ILE A 11 -4.94 3.53 -1.74
CA ILE A 11 -4.29 2.25 -2.00
C ILE A 11 -4.48 1.86 -3.46
N ARG A 12 -5.71 1.93 -3.99
CA ARG A 12 -5.99 1.64 -5.41
C ARG A 12 -5.12 2.46 -6.36
N ARG A 13 -5.06 3.79 -6.17
CA ARG A 13 -4.29 4.68 -7.05
C ARG A 13 -2.78 4.49 -6.90
N PHE A 14 -2.32 4.20 -5.69
CA PHE A 14 -0.92 3.86 -5.46
C PHE A 14 -0.53 2.60 -6.23
N GLU A 15 -1.34 1.55 -6.14
CA GLU A 15 -1.05 0.26 -6.79
C GLU A 15 -1.14 0.34 -8.32
N GLU A 16 -2.11 1.07 -8.87
CA GLU A 16 -2.18 1.36 -10.31
C GLU A 16 -0.91 2.08 -10.78
N LYS A 17 -0.39 3.02 -9.98
CA LYS A 17 0.85 3.73 -10.30
C LYS A 17 2.08 2.84 -10.17
N ALA A 18 2.15 1.99 -9.14
CA ALA A 18 3.22 1.01 -8.99
C ALA A 18 3.25 0.05 -10.18
N GLY A 19 2.08 -0.49 -10.59
CA GLY A 19 1.95 -1.32 -11.78
C GLY A 19 2.40 -0.61 -13.07
N GLN A 20 2.05 0.67 -13.24
CA GLN A 20 2.52 1.47 -14.37
C GLN A 20 4.06 1.61 -14.36
N MET A 21 4.65 1.96 -13.22
CA MET A 21 6.09 2.17 -13.10
C MET A 21 6.88 0.88 -13.27
N TYR A 22 6.34 -0.24 -12.80
CA TYR A 22 6.88 -1.57 -13.06
C TYR A 22 6.87 -1.89 -14.56
N GLY A 23 5.76 -1.64 -15.26
CA GLY A 23 5.67 -1.80 -16.72
C GLY A 23 6.63 -0.90 -17.51
N MET A 24 7.05 0.23 -16.93
CA MET A 24 8.07 1.11 -17.50
C MET A 24 9.51 0.69 -17.15
N GLY A 25 9.71 -0.38 -16.36
CA GLY A 25 11.02 -0.82 -15.90
C GLY A 25 11.65 0.08 -14.83
N LEU A 26 10.87 0.94 -14.17
CA LEU A 26 11.35 1.83 -13.10
C LEU A 26 11.34 1.17 -11.72
N ILE A 27 10.68 0.01 -11.60
CA ILE A 27 10.70 -0.87 -10.41
C ILE A 27 11.32 -2.18 -10.88
N GLY A 28 12.38 -2.63 -10.21
CA GLY A 28 13.06 -3.89 -10.50
C GLY A 28 12.60 -5.03 -9.57
N GLY A 29 12.86 -6.27 -9.97
CA GLY A 29 12.56 -7.43 -9.13
C GLY A 29 11.07 -7.78 -9.10
N PHE A 30 10.47 -7.84 -7.90
CA PHE A 30 9.08 -8.25 -7.69
C PHE A 30 8.18 -7.06 -7.35
N CYS A 31 6.92 -7.10 -7.80
CA CYS A 31 5.92 -6.08 -7.50
C CYS A 31 4.53 -6.73 -7.39
N HIS A 32 4.09 -7.01 -6.16
CA HIS A 32 2.82 -7.70 -5.91
C HIS A 32 1.72 -6.70 -5.54
N LEU A 33 0.84 -6.40 -6.50
CA LEU A 33 -0.15 -5.33 -6.34
C LEU A 33 -1.31 -5.72 -5.40
N TYR A 34 -1.71 -4.86 -4.46
CA TYR A 34 -2.83 -5.09 -3.54
C TYR A 34 -4.23 -4.79 -4.14
N ILE A 35 -4.34 -4.65 -5.47
CA ILE A 35 -5.57 -4.28 -6.17
C ILE A 35 -6.69 -5.29 -5.90
N GLY A 36 -7.83 -4.80 -5.43
CA GLY A 36 -9.02 -5.59 -5.14
C GLY A 36 -9.09 -6.12 -3.72
N GLN A 37 -8.06 -5.90 -2.89
CA GLN A 37 -8.03 -6.30 -1.48
C GLN A 37 -8.09 -5.12 -0.51
N GLU A 38 -8.34 -3.89 -0.99
CA GLU A 38 -8.23 -2.68 -0.18
C GLU A 38 -9.13 -2.69 1.06
N ALA A 39 -10.33 -3.27 0.94
CA ALA A 39 -11.25 -3.40 2.07
C ALA A 39 -10.70 -4.28 3.20
N VAL A 40 -9.81 -5.23 2.89
CA VAL A 40 -9.22 -6.14 3.88
C VAL A 40 -8.36 -5.34 4.86
N VAL A 41 -7.37 -4.61 4.35
CA VAL A 41 -6.45 -3.87 5.21
C VAL A 41 -7.12 -2.66 5.87
N VAL A 42 -7.97 -1.92 5.15
CA VAL A 42 -8.67 -0.75 5.71
C VAL A 42 -9.64 -1.20 6.80
N GLY A 43 -10.40 -2.27 6.56
CA GLY A 43 -11.30 -2.84 7.56
C GLY A 43 -10.57 -3.40 8.77
N MET A 44 -9.44 -4.08 8.55
CA MET A 44 -8.59 -4.58 9.63
C MET A 44 -8.04 -3.43 10.48
N GLN A 45 -7.42 -2.42 9.87
CA GLN A 45 -6.86 -1.26 10.59
C GLN A 45 -7.93 -0.45 11.34
N ALA A 46 -9.15 -0.39 10.83
CA ALA A 46 -10.26 0.25 11.53
C ALA A 46 -10.69 -0.49 12.82
N ALA A 47 -10.26 -1.74 13.01
CA ALA A 47 -10.64 -2.60 14.13
C ALA A 47 -9.48 -2.91 15.10
N ILE A 48 -8.24 -2.48 14.81
CA ILE A 48 -7.10 -2.73 15.70
C ILE A 48 -7.10 -1.77 16.90
N GLU A 49 -6.50 -2.20 18.00
CA GLU A 49 -6.33 -1.41 19.22
C GLU A 49 -4.87 -0.98 19.44
N PRO A 50 -4.62 0.07 20.24
CA PRO A 50 -3.26 0.47 20.60
C PRO A 50 -2.48 -0.67 21.25
N GLY A 51 -1.38 -1.07 20.62
CA GLY A 51 -0.52 -2.18 21.07
C GLY A 51 -0.57 -3.41 20.17
N ASP A 52 -1.60 -3.54 19.34
CA ASP A 52 -1.70 -4.63 18.37
C ASP A 52 -0.55 -4.59 17.35
N GLN A 53 -0.15 -5.79 16.91
CA GLN A 53 0.94 -5.98 15.96
C GLN A 53 0.39 -6.63 14.69
N VAL A 54 0.83 -6.15 13.53
CA VAL A 54 0.39 -6.64 12.21
C VAL A 54 1.59 -7.21 11.46
N ILE A 55 1.42 -8.40 10.90
CA ILE A 55 2.35 -9.03 9.97
C ILE A 55 1.58 -9.53 8.74
N THR A 56 2.21 -9.48 7.57
CA THR A 56 1.60 -9.94 6.31
C THR A 56 2.69 -10.57 5.41
N GLY A 57 2.28 -11.11 4.26
CA GLY A 57 3.18 -11.62 3.22
C GLY A 57 3.71 -10.53 2.30
N TYR A 58 4.25 -10.92 1.15
CA TYR A 58 4.90 -10.02 0.16
C TYR A 58 3.96 -9.13 -0.66
N ARG A 59 2.66 -9.09 -0.34
CA ARG A 59 1.66 -8.25 -0.99
C ARG A 59 1.19 -7.21 0.03
N ASP A 60 2.08 -6.28 0.34
CA ASP A 60 2.03 -5.49 1.57
C ASP A 60 1.97 -3.97 1.36
N HIS A 61 2.03 -3.45 0.12
CA HIS A 61 1.99 -1.99 -0.05
C HIS A 61 0.72 -1.36 0.55
N GLY A 62 -0.44 -2.03 0.37
CA GLY A 62 -1.69 -1.63 1.03
C GLY A 62 -1.59 -1.62 2.57
N HIS A 63 -0.86 -2.57 3.17
CA HIS A 63 -0.58 -2.61 4.60
C HIS A 63 0.29 -1.44 5.04
N MET A 64 1.37 -1.14 4.33
CA MET A 64 2.25 0.01 4.63
C MET A 64 1.48 1.33 4.58
N LEU A 65 0.60 1.51 3.59
CA LEU A 65 -0.21 2.73 3.47
C LEU A 65 -1.25 2.85 4.58
N ALA A 66 -1.93 1.75 4.91
CA ALA A 66 -2.98 1.75 5.93
C ALA A 66 -2.42 1.92 7.36
N THR A 67 -1.14 1.64 7.60
CA THR A 67 -0.46 1.98 8.87
C THR A 67 0.05 3.42 8.93
N GLY A 68 -0.28 4.25 7.92
CA GLY A 68 0.03 5.67 7.90
C GLY A 68 1.40 6.03 7.31
N MET A 69 2.11 5.09 6.67
CA MET A 69 3.33 5.47 5.94
C MET A 69 3.00 6.41 4.79
N ALA A 70 3.85 7.43 4.61
CA ALA A 70 3.67 8.38 3.52
C ALA A 70 3.80 7.67 2.16
N PRO A 71 2.83 7.82 1.24
CA PRO A 71 2.88 7.17 -0.08
C PRO A 71 4.14 7.47 -0.87
N LYS A 72 4.70 8.68 -0.70
CA LYS A 72 5.98 9.05 -1.32
C LYS A 72 7.13 8.16 -0.85
N GLY A 73 7.19 7.86 0.44
CA GLY A 73 8.23 6.98 1.01
C GLY A 73 8.09 5.56 0.49
N VAL A 74 6.87 5.02 0.45
CA VAL A 74 6.62 3.67 -0.11
C VAL A 74 7.01 3.61 -1.59
N MET A 75 6.67 4.63 -2.39
CA MET A 75 7.05 4.67 -3.80
C MET A 75 8.57 4.84 -3.99
N ALA A 76 9.23 5.61 -3.13
CA ALA A 76 10.69 5.75 -3.17
C ALA A 76 11.39 4.42 -2.95
N GLU A 77 10.90 3.62 -1.99
CA GLU A 77 11.41 2.26 -1.74
C GLU A 77 11.23 1.35 -2.96
N LEU A 78 10.00 1.31 -3.53
CA LEU A 78 9.74 0.50 -4.73
C LEU A 78 10.62 0.87 -5.92
N THR A 79 10.99 2.15 -6.04
CA THR A 79 11.83 2.65 -7.14
C THR A 79 13.33 2.66 -6.83
N GLY A 80 13.73 2.19 -5.64
CA GLY A 80 15.12 2.16 -5.19
C GLY A 80 15.74 3.56 -5.05
N ARG A 81 14.99 4.52 -4.52
CA ARG A 81 15.39 5.93 -4.37
C ARG A 81 15.33 6.39 -2.91
N ALA A 82 16.09 7.43 -2.58
CA ALA A 82 15.90 8.14 -1.31
C ALA A 82 14.56 8.91 -1.35
N GLY A 83 13.74 8.76 -0.29
CA GLY A 83 12.38 9.29 -0.16
C GLY A 83 12.25 10.52 0.72
#